data_AF-L8A015-F1
#
_entry.id   AF-L8A015-F1
#
_cell.length_a   1.000
_cell.length_b   1.000
_cell.length_c   1.000
_cell.angle_alpha   90.00
_cell.angle_beta   90.00
_cell.angle_gamma   90.00
#
_symmetry.space_group_name_H-M   'P 1'
#
loop_
_entity.id
_entity.type
_entity.pdbx_description
1 polymer ?
#
loop_
_entity_poly.entity_id
_entity_poly.type
_entity_poly.pdbx_seq_one_letter_code
_entity_poly.pdbx_strand_id
1 'polypeptide(L)'
;MARVEERFKTLRYFVDGYYNQSIDDDEFDDRVRDFRDYEPECLVNALRRELADLRTVIAQADRETFKKVEVFLHDNRLRYIEFEDGEAFIERVLCILDETSS
;
A
#
# COMPACT_ATOMS: atom_id res chain seq x y z
N MET A 1 16.36 13.83 -4.31
CA MET A 1 15.13 13.37 -3.60
C MET A 1 14.23 12.78 -4.66
N ALA A 2 13.98 11.46 -4.64
CA ALA A 2 13.00 10.86 -5.54
C ALA A 2 11.63 11.47 -5.22
N ARG A 3 10.83 11.78 -6.24
CA ARG A 3 9.47 12.29 -6.02
C ARG A 3 8.63 11.20 -5.35
N VAL A 4 7.66 11.58 -4.52
CA VAL A 4 6.69 10.65 -3.90
C VAL A 4 6.08 9.73 -4.95
N GLU A 5 5.78 10.27 -6.13
CA GLU A 5 5.27 9.54 -7.30
C GLU A 5 6.17 8.38 -7.72
N GLU A 6 7.48 8.58 -7.80
CA GLU A 6 8.44 7.53 -8.19
C GLU A 6 8.65 6.52 -7.08
N ARG A 7 8.63 6.99 -5.82
CA ARG A 7 8.87 6.15 -4.63
C ARG A 7 7.70 5.24 -4.30
N PHE A 8 6.46 5.65 -4.56
CA PHE A 8 5.26 4.93 -4.15
C PHE A 8 4.37 4.48 -5.32
N LYS A 9 4.93 4.39 -6.54
CA LYS A 9 4.18 4.06 -7.75
C LYS A 9 3.50 2.69 -7.69
N THR A 10 4.13 1.71 -7.04
CA THR A 10 3.61 0.34 -6.96
C THR A 10 2.52 0.27 -5.91
N LEU A 11 2.68 0.99 -4.80
CA LEU A 11 1.64 1.18 -3.80
C LEU A 11 0.42 1.88 -4.42
N ARG A 12 0.61 2.90 -5.26
CA ARG A 12 -0.49 3.53 -6.00
C ARG A 12 -1.18 2.54 -6.93
N TYR A 13 -0.42 1.76 -7.70
CA TYR A 13 -0.96 0.73 -8.58
C TYR A 13 -1.79 -0.30 -7.81
N PHE A 14 -1.28 -0.79 -6.67
CA PHE A 14 -2.01 -1.69 -5.78
C PHE A 14 -3.32 -1.05 -5.29
N VAL A 15 -3.28 0.19 -4.79
CA VAL A 15 -4.49 0.88 -4.31
C VAL A 15 -5.52 1.08 -5.43
N ASP A 16 -5.09 1.43 -6.63
CA ASP A 16 -6.00 1.64 -7.77
C ASP A 16 -6.62 0.34 -8.30
N GLY A 17 -5.84 -0.75 -8.37
CA GLY A 17 -6.28 -2.01 -8.95
C GLY A 17 -6.98 -2.95 -7.96
N TYR A 18 -6.48 -2.98 -6.72
CA TYR A 18 -6.76 -4.03 -5.73
C TYR A 18 -7.33 -3.50 -4.42
N TYR A 19 -7.32 -2.19 -4.18
CA TYR A 19 -7.94 -1.59 -2.98
C TYR A 19 -8.80 -0.36 -3.32
N ASN A 20 -9.55 -0.46 -4.41
CA ASN A 20 -10.44 0.61 -4.86
C ASN A 20 -11.75 0.63 -4.05
N GLN A 21 -12.59 1.63 -4.33
CA GLN A 21 -13.82 1.93 -3.57
C GLN A 21 -14.92 0.87 -3.70
N SER A 22 -14.83 -0.06 -4.66
CA SER A 22 -15.83 -1.11 -4.83
C SER A 22 -15.54 -2.37 -4.03
N ILE A 23 -14.48 -2.35 -3.20
CA ILE A 23 -14.02 -3.52 -2.46
C ILE A 23 -14.46 -3.35 -1.00
N ASP A 24 -15.25 -4.27 -0.50
CA ASP A 24 -15.59 -4.30 0.92
C ASP A 24 -14.37 -4.70 1.78
N ASP A 25 -14.39 -4.37 3.07
CA ASP A 25 -13.22 -4.57 3.95
C ASP A 25 -12.90 -6.06 4.22
N ASP A 26 -13.89 -6.93 4.07
CA ASP A 26 -13.77 -8.39 4.11
C ASP A 26 -13.14 -8.96 2.82
N GLU A 27 -13.30 -8.30 1.68
CA GLU A 27 -12.62 -8.67 0.43
C GLU A 27 -11.15 -8.23 0.39
N PHE A 28 -10.71 -7.31 1.26
CA PHE A 28 -9.36 -6.74 1.18
C PHE A 28 -8.25 -7.79 1.21
N ASP A 29 -8.37 -8.80 2.08
CA ASP A 29 -7.33 -9.82 2.21
C ASP A 29 -7.20 -10.63 0.92
N ASP A 30 -8.34 -10.96 0.30
CA ASP A 30 -8.38 -11.68 -0.96
C ASP A 30 -7.77 -10.85 -2.10
N ARG A 31 -7.92 -9.53 -2.08
CA ARG A 31 -7.25 -8.65 -3.05
C ARG A 31 -5.75 -8.59 -2.87
N VAL A 32 -5.26 -8.64 -1.62
CA VAL A 32 -3.82 -8.74 -1.37
C VAL A 32 -3.28 -10.09 -1.86
N ARG A 33 -4.04 -11.19 -1.68
CA ARG A 33 -3.70 -12.51 -2.25
C ARG A 33 -3.72 -12.50 -3.77
N ASP A 34 -4.74 -11.91 -4.39
CA ASP A 34 -4.81 -11.73 -5.84
C ASP A 34 -3.58 -10.98 -6.37
N PHE A 35 -3.19 -9.88 -5.72
CA PHE A 35 -1.98 -9.15 -6.10
C PHE A 35 -0.73 -10.03 -6.00
N ARG A 36 -0.58 -10.77 -4.90
CA ARG A 36 0.55 -11.68 -4.69
C ARG A 36 0.62 -12.78 -5.75
N ASP A 37 -0.53 -13.36 -6.10
CA ASP A 37 -0.61 -14.57 -6.92
C ASP A 37 -0.61 -14.28 -8.43
N TYR A 38 -1.14 -13.12 -8.85
CA TYR A 38 -1.25 -12.76 -10.27
C TYR A 38 -0.18 -11.79 -10.78
N GLU A 39 0.42 -10.97 -9.91
CA GLU A 39 1.43 -10.01 -10.34
C GLU A 39 2.84 -10.61 -10.40
N PRO A 40 3.71 -10.11 -11.28
CA PRO A 40 5.12 -10.50 -11.31
C PRO A 40 5.78 -10.29 -9.95
N GLU A 41 6.67 -11.21 -9.57
CA GLU A 41 7.42 -11.14 -8.30
C GLU A 41 8.17 -9.80 -8.12
N CYS A 42 8.58 -9.15 -9.22
CA CYS A 42 9.21 -7.84 -9.17
C CYS A 42 8.28 -6.73 -8.65
N LEU A 43 6.97 -6.80 -8.94
CA LEU A 43 5.97 -5.86 -8.41
C LEU A 43 5.63 -6.19 -6.96
N VAL A 44 5.53 -7.47 -6.60
CA VAL A 44 5.33 -7.90 -5.20
C VAL A 44 6.50 -7.41 -4.33
N ASN A 45 7.74 -7.60 -4.79
CA ASN A 45 8.93 -7.12 -4.08
C ASN A 45 9.05 -5.60 -4.07
N ALA A 46 8.57 -4.91 -5.11
CA ALA A 46 8.49 -3.45 -5.10
C ALA A 46 7.48 -2.97 -4.05
N LEU A 47 6.26 -3.53 -4.02
CA LEU A 47 5.25 -3.19 -3.02
C LEU A 47 5.78 -3.39 -1.59
N ARG A 48 6.45 -4.52 -1.30
CA ARG A 48 7.09 -4.75 0.01
C ARG A 48 8.08 -3.64 0.39
N ARG A 49 8.93 -3.20 -0.54
CA ARG A 49 9.90 -2.12 -0.30
C ARG A 49 9.22 -0.78 -0.08
N GLU A 50 8.20 -0.47 -0.88
CA GLU A 50 7.44 0.77 -0.76
C GLU A 50 6.65 0.83 0.56
N LEU A 51 6.12 -0.31 1.04
CA LEU A 51 5.49 -0.41 2.36
C LEU A 51 6.49 -0.23 3.51
N ALA A 52 7.70 -0.78 3.41
CA ALA A 52 8.77 -0.54 4.39
C ALA A 52 9.20 0.94 4.43
N ASP A 53 9.24 1.57 3.26
CA ASP A 53 9.48 3.00 3.10
C ASP A 53 8.38 3.85 3.74
N LEU A 54 7.10 3.48 3.56
CA LEU A 54 5.97 4.14 4.20
C LEU A 54 6.01 3.96 5.72
N ARG A 55 6.35 2.76 6.21
CA ARG A 55 6.53 2.49 7.65
C ARG A 55 7.62 3.38 8.24
N THR A 56 8.69 3.65 7.50
CA THR A 56 9.76 4.57 7.94
C THR A 56 9.24 6.01 8.07
N VAL A 57 8.37 6.47 7.15
CA VAL A 57 7.72 7.78 7.23
C VAL A 57 6.85 7.89 8.48
N ILE A 58 6.05 6.85 8.76
CA ILE A 58 5.20 6.79 9.96
C ILE A 58 6.05 6.79 11.24
N ALA A 59 7.09 5.95 11.31
CA ALA A 59 7.98 5.84 12.46
C ALA A 59 8.75 7.14 12.76
N GLN A 60 9.03 7.95 11.73
CA GLN A 60 9.65 9.28 11.88
C GLN A 60 8.66 10.38 12.26
N ALA A 61 7.36 10.04 12.40
CA ALA A 61 6.27 11.00 12.55
C ALA A 61 6.26 12.09 11.46
N ASP A 62 6.74 11.76 10.25
CA ASP A 62 6.81 12.69 9.11
C ASP A 62 5.42 12.80 8.44
N ARG A 63 4.55 13.55 9.12
CA ARG A 63 3.18 13.82 8.66
C ARG A 63 3.14 14.59 7.34
N GLU A 64 4.16 15.39 7.03
CA GLU A 64 4.20 16.14 5.77
C GLU A 64 4.41 15.21 4.58
N THR A 65 5.40 14.32 4.67
CA THR A 65 5.63 13.31 3.63
C THR A 65 4.47 12.34 3.56
N PHE A 66 3.92 11.89 4.70
CA PHE A 66 2.74 11.02 4.70
C PHE A 66 1.57 11.67 3.98
N LYS A 67 1.28 12.95 4.25
CA LYS A 67 0.21 13.68 3.56
C LYS A 67 0.44 13.77 2.04
N LYS A 68 1.69 13.90 1.59
CA LYS A 68 2.00 13.85 0.15
C LYS A 68 1.76 12.47 -0.44
N VAL A 69 2.09 11.40 0.30
CA VAL A 69 1.78 10.02 -0.09
C VAL A 69 0.27 9.81 -0.15
N GLU A 70 -0.46 10.22 0.89
CA GLU A 70 -1.92 10.16 0.96
C GLU A 70 -2.57 10.87 -0.25
N VAL A 71 -2.20 12.13 -0.51
CA VAL A 71 -2.68 12.86 -1.70
C VAL A 71 -2.34 12.12 -2.98
N PHE A 72 -1.13 11.58 -3.10
CA PHE A 72 -0.72 10.82 -4.27
C PHE A 72 -1.50 9.51 -4.44
N LEU A 73 -1.80 8.78 -3.37
CA LEU A 73 -2.59 7.55 -3.38
C LEU A 73 -4.09 7.80 -3.60
N HIS A 74 -4.56 9.01 -3.32
CA HIS A 74 -5.99 9.34 -3.33
C HIS A 74 -6.39 10.41 -4.34
N ASP A 75 -5.48 10.86 -5.21
CA ASP A 75 -5.84 11.75 -6.31
C ASP A 75 -6.97 11.07 -7.13
N ASN A 76 -8.19 11.60 -6.98
CA ASN A 76 -9.48 11.10 -7.49
C ASN A 76 -10.17 9.88 -6.79
N ARG A 77 -9.89 9.55 -5.52
CA ARG A 77 -10.54 8.41 -4.81
C ARG A 77 -10.99 8.74 -3.36
N LEU A 78 -12.04 8.05 -2.88
CA LEU A 78 -12.72 8.24 -1.58
C LEU A 78 -12.21 7.34 -0.43
N ARG A 79 -11.31 6.38 -0.69
CA ARG A 79 -10.76 5.52 0.37
C ARG A 79 -9.47 6.16 0.87
N TYR A 80 -9.42 6.51 2.16
CA TYR A 80 -8.28 7.17 2.80
C TYR A 80 -7.53 6.18 3.69
N ILE A 81 -6.20 6.19 3.63
CA ILE A 81 -5.37 5.54 4.66
C ILE A 81 -4.98 6.63 5.65
N GLU A 82 -5.68 6.69 6.79
CA GLU A 82 -5.33 7.65 7.82
C GLU A 82 -3.94 7.35 8.39
N PHE A 83 -3.22 8.40 8.83
CA PHE A 83 -1.88 8.24 9.41
C PHE A 83 -1.86 7.26 10.59
N GLU A 84 -2.93 7.28 11.39
CA GLU A 84 -3.09 6.47 12.61
C GLU A 84 -3.35 4.99 12.28
N ASP A 85 -3.98 4.72 11.14
CA ASP A 85 -4.25 3.36 10.64
C ASP A 85 -3.15 2.84 9.71
N GLY A 86 -2.23 3.71 9.28
CA GLY A 86 -1.19 3.37 8.30
C GLY A 86 -0.31 2.20 8.72
N GLU A 87 -0.01 2.06 10.01
CA GLU A 87 0.78 0.93 10.51
C GLU A 87 0.00 -0.39 10.44
N ALA A 88 -1.27 -0.39 10.85
CA ALA A 88 -2.15 -1.55 10.77
C ALA A 88 -2.41 -1.98 9.31
N PHE A 89 -2.59 -1.02 8.40
CA PHE A 89 -2.68 -1.27 6.97
C PHE A 89 -1.41 -1.96 6.45
N ILE A 90 -0.22 -1.43 6.76
CA ILE A 90 1.05 -2.01 6.32
C ILE A 90 1.23 -3.42 6.86
N GLU A 91 0.94 -3.64 8.15
CA GLU A 91 1.03 -4.96 8.78
C GLU A 91 0.13 -5.98 8.11
N ARG A 92 -1.14 -5.63 7.88
CA ARG A 92 -2.11 -6.51 7.24
C ARG A 92 -1.66 -6.92 5.84
N VAL A 93 -1.22 -5.96 5.02
CA VAL A 93 -0.74 -6.24 3.65
C VAL A 93 0.50 -7.13 3.68
N LEU A 94 1.51 -6.79 4.49
CA LEU A 94 2.75 -7.57 4.55
C LEU A 94 2.50 -9.01 5.04
N CYS A 95 1.63 -9.18 6.04
CA CYS A 95 1.26 -10.49 6.56
C CYS A 95 0.77 -11.42 5.45
N ILE A 96 -0.12 -10.92 4.58
CA ILE A 96 -0.72 -11.70 3.49
C ILE A 96 0.25 -11.89 2.33
N LEU A 97 1.06 -10.89 1.99
CA LEU A 97 2.10 -11.03 0.98
C LEU A 97 3.12 -12.12 1.35
N ASP A 98 3.37 -12.32 2.64
CA ASP A 98 4.35 -13.27 3.17
C ASP A 98 3.71 -14.61 3.61
N GLU A 99 2.38 -14.76 3.51
CA GLU A 99 1.73 -16.06 3.58
C GLU A 99 2.36 -16.96 2.51
N THR A 100 2.95 -18.08 2.94
CA THR A 100 3.46 -19.08 2.01
C THR A 100 2.27 -19.76 1.34
N SER A 101 2.15 -19.61 0.01
CA SER A 101 1.24 -20.41 -0.80
C SER A 101 1.58 -21.89 -0.55
N SER A 102 0.78 -22.55 0.29
CA SER A 102 0.94 -23.96 0.64
C SER A 102 0.49 -24.87 -0.49
#